data_AF-A0A2A3GX34-F1
#
_entry.id   AF-A0A2A3GX34-F1
#
_cell.length_a   1.000
_cell.length_b   1.000
_cell.length_c   1.000
_cell.angle_alpha   90.00
_cell.angle_beta   90.00
_cell.angle_gamma   90.00
#
_symmetry.space_group_name_H-M   'P 1'
#
loop_
_entity.id
_entity.type
_entity.pdbx_description
1 polymer ?
#
loop_
_entity_poly.entity_id
_entity_poly.type
_entity_poly.pdbx_seq_one_letter_code
_entity_poly.pdbx_strand_id
1 'polypeptide(L)'
;MSVPHPGGAPYAITVLYSVPDDAWYLELELVGERPALVTAIVPDEDPAREPTVCFDPGRHLDVPYEVMRWFMDQVEEEIRTSRAWMRLRPELVEVVHRLRQEHMGAVEDDRFPQVLEEVRAAVPEADLPAMLAAAFGRRPDGTTMDGPRAPRPADDRGAGT
;
A
#
# COMPACT_ATOMS: atom_id res chain seq x y z
N MET A 1 -5.14 5.88 -7.70
CA MET A 1 -5.52 4.49 -8.01
C MET A 1 -6.75 4.15 -7.18
N SER A 2 -7.66 3.28 -7.63
CA SER A 2 -8.78 2.79 -6.80
C SER A 2 -8.76 1.27 -6.71
N VAL A 3 -8.85 0.73 -5.50
CA VAL A 3 -8.81 -0.70 -5.20
C VAL A 3 -10.16 -1.13 -4.59
N PRO A 4 -10.97 -1.94 -5.30
CA PRO A 4 -12.24 -2.41 -4.75
C PRO A 4 -12.02 -3.45 -3.66
N HIS A 5 -12.94 -3.52 -2.69
CA HIS A 5 -12.88 -4.52 -1.63
C HIS A 5 -12.99 -5.95 -2.22
N PRO A 6 -12.08 -6.88 -1.87
CA PRO A 6 -11.97 -8.19 -2.53
C PRO A 6 -13.20 -9.10 -2.32
N GLY A 7 -13.91 -8.93 -1.20
CA GLY A 7 -15.13 -9.67 -0.88
C GLY A 7 -16.41 -9.16 -1.56
N GLY A 8 -16.33 -8.22 -2.51
CA GLY A 8 -17.49 -7.68 -3.23
C GLY A 8 -18.40 -6.75 -2.43
N ALA A 9 -18.01 -6.37 -1.21
CA ALA A 9 -18.67 -5.31 -0.47
C ALA A 9 -18.54 -3.97 -1.23
N PRO A 10 -19.50 -3.03 -1.12
CA PRO A 10 -19.52 -1.79 -1.88
C PRO A 10 -18.53 -0.75 -1.32
N TYR A 11 -17.29 -1.16 -1.05
CA TYR A 11 -16.22 -0.32 -0.54
C TYR A 11 -15.03 -0.33 -1.49
N ALA A 12 -14.32 0.78 -1.53
CA ALA A 12 -13.08 0.92 -2.28
C ALA A 12 -12.08 1.76 -1.48
N ILE A 13 -10.79 1.59 -1.79
CA ILE A 13 -9.72 2.44 -1.31
C ILE A 13 -9.21 3.25 -2.48
N THR A 14 -9.27 4.57 -2.37
CA THR A 14 -8.64 5.49 -3.31
C THR A 14 -7.27 5.90 -2.75
N VAL A 15 -6.23 5.74 -3.56
CA VAL A 15 -4.84 6.08 -3.21
C VAL A 15 -4.39 7.28 -4.03
N LEU A 16 -3.89 8.31 -3.36
CA LEU A 16 -3.36 9.54 -3.95
C LEU A 16 -2.09 10.00 -3.23
N TYR A 17 -1.21 10.71 -3.95
CA TYR A 17 -0.03 11.34 -3.37
C TYR A 17 -0.30 12.84 -3.18
N SER A 18 -0.05 13.36 -1.98
CA SER A 18 -0.12 14.78 -1.68
C SER A 18 1.29 15.37 -1.67
N VAL A 19 1.64 16.05 -2.76
CA VAL A 19 2.92 16.78 -2.87
C VAL A 19 3.10 17.83 -1.76
N PRO A 20 2.07 18.59 -1.34
CA PRO A 20 2.25 19.54 -0.23
C PRO A 20 2.56 18.89 1.13
N ASP A 21 2.17 17.62 1.31
CA ASP A 21 2.32 16.93 2.60
C ASP A 21 3.42 15.88 2.60
N ASP A 22 4.08 15.64 1.45
CA ASP A 22 5.03 14.55 1.21
C ASP A 22 4.52 13.23 1.80
N ALA A 23 3.29 12.87 1.39
CA ALA A 23 2.55 11.76 1.97
C ALA A 23 1.58 11.07 1.00
N TRP A 24 1.42 9.77 1.19
CA TRP A 24 0.36 8.97 0.60
C TRP A 24 -0.92 9.09 1.41
N TYR A 25 -2.02 9.32 0.71
CA TYR A 25 -3.36 9.35 1.26
C TYR A 25 -4.11 8.10 0.79
N LEU A 26 -4.59 7.32 1.74
CA LEU A 26 -5.45 6.15 1.50
C LEU A 26 -6.84 6.48 2.04
N GLU A 27 -7.79 6.62 1.13
CA GLU A 27 -9.16 7.04 1.42
C GLU A 27 -10.10 5.83 1.30
N LEU A 28 -10.67 5.39 2.41
CA LEU A 28 -11.72 4.38 2.43
C LEU A 28 -13.06 5.05 2.07
N GLU A 29 -13.66 4.58 0.99
CA GLU A 29 -14.90 5.12 0.44
C GLU A 29 -15.98 4.04 0.35
N LEU A 30 -17.23 4.44 0.58
CA LEU A 30 -18.40 3.67 0.16
C LEU A 30 -18.66 4.03 -1.31
N VAL A 31 -18.72 3.02 -2.19
CA VAL A 31 -18.74 3.23 -3.65
C VAL A 31 -19.91 4.11 -4.07
N GLY A 32 -19.61 5.21 -4.75
CA GLY A 32 -20.60 6.18 -5.21
C GLY A 32 -20.97 7.25 -4.19
N GLU A 33 -20.37 7.23 -3.00
CA GLU A 33 -20.56 8.23 -1.95
C GLU A 33 -19.30 9.05 -1.70
N ARG A 34 -19.50 10.33 -1.35
CA ARG A 34 -18.45 11.26 -0.93
C ARG A 34 -18.94 12.08 0.28
N PRO A 35 -18.04 12.54 1.18
CA PRO A 35 -16.58 12.35 1.19
C PRO A 35 -16.15 10.94 1.65
N ALA A 36 -14.83 10.70 1.68
CA ALA A 36 -14.25 9.47 2.24
C ALA A 36 -14.64 9.29 3.71
N LEU A 37 -14.82 8.04 4.12
CA LEU A 37 -15.23 7.69 5.49
C LEU A 37 -14.05 7.78 6.46
N VAL A 38 -12.90 7.31 5.98
CA VAL A 38 -11.65 7.24 6.72
C VAL A 38 -10.52 7.58 5.77
N THR A 39 -9.60 8.43 6.20
CA THR A 39 -8.40 8.76 5.44
C THR A 39 -7.19 8.47 6.29
N ALA A 40 -6.31 7.61 5.80
CA ALA A 40 -4.98 7.40 6.35
C ALA A 40 -3.97 8.26 5.58
N ILE A 41 -3.09 8.92 6.33
CA ILE A 41 -2.01 9.76 5.80
C ILE A 41 -0.71 9.10 6.21
N VAL A 42 0.08 8.66 5.23
CA VAL A 42 1.35 7.97 5.39
C VAL A 42 2.47 8.84 4.81
N PRO A 43 3.22 9.57 5.66
CA PRO A 43 4.38 10.32 5.21
C PRO A 43 5.45 9.35 4.71
N ASP A 44 6.03 9.59 3.54
CA ASP A 44 7.03 8.71 2.95
C ASP A 44 8.45 9.32 2.90
N GLU A 45 8.57 10.64 2.81
CA GLU A 45 9.88 11.33 2.78
C GLU A 45 10.49 11.59 4.18
N ASP A 46 9.69 11.54 5.25
CA ASP A 46 10.15 11.64 6.65
C ASP A 46 9.78 10.39 7.46
N PRO A 47 10.72 9.46 7.71
CA PRO A 47 10.43 8.23 8.44
C PRO A 47 10.14 8.46 9.93
N ALA A 48 10.48 9.62 10.50
CA ALA A 48 10.20 9.98 11.89
C ALA A 48 8.78 10.53 12.08
N ARG A 49 8.11 10.95 11.00
CA ARG A 49 6.73 11.42 11.05
C ARG A 49 5.78 10.22 11.15
N GLU A 50 4.96 10.21 12.19
CA GLU A 50 4.02 9.11 12.43
C GLU A 50 2.84 9.15 11.44
N PRO A 51 2.43 8.00 10.88
CA PRO A 51 1.19 7.89 10.12
C PRO A 51 -0.03 8.21 10.97
N THR A 52 -1.03 8.83 10.37
CA THR A 52 -2.27 9.21 11.07
C THR A 52 -3.50 8.71 10.33
N VAL A 53 -4.57 8.44 11.06
CA VAL A 53 -5.87 8.08 10.50
C VAL A 53 -6.90 9.09 10.99
N CYS A 54 -7.59 9.75 10.07
CA CYS A 54 -8.73 10.60 10.39
C CYS A 54 -10.02 9.93 9.92
N PHE A 55 -11.08 10.16 10.69
CA PHE A 55 -12.42 9.73 10.38
C PHE A 55 -13.19 11.01 10.06
N ASP A 56 -13.92 11.04 8.94
CA ASP A 56 -14.84 12.15 8.65
C ASP A 56 -16.27 11.70 9.01
N PRO A 57 -16.77 12.05 10.21
CA PRO A 57 -18.01 11.51 10.74
C PRO A 57 -19.22 12.32 10.28
N GLY A 58 -19.23 12.89 9.07
CA GLY A 58 -20.34 13.68 8.52
C GLY A 58 -21.72 13.01 8.72
N ARG A 59 -21.73 11.69 8.95
CA ARG A 59 -22.78 10.95 9.64
C ARG A 59 -22.19 9.79 10.46
N HIS A 60 -22.97 9.24 11.40
CA HIS A 60 -22.65 7.94 12.00
C HIS A 60 -22.88 6.84 10.97
N LEU A 61 -21.82 6.10 10.62
CA LEU A 61 -21.87 4.99 9.68
C LEU A 61 -21.14 3.79 10.28
N ASP A 62 -21.81 2.65 10.29
CA ASP A 62 -21.20 1.38 10.67
C ASP A 62 -20.38 0.82 9.52
N VAL A 63 -19.05 0.88 9.64
CA VAL A 63 -18.13 0.20 8.72
C VAL A 63 -17.95 -1.25 9.18
N PRO A 64 -18.20 -2.26 8.34
CA PRO A 64 -17.99 -3.65 8.71
C PRO A 64 -16.54 -3.90 9.14
N TYR A 65 -16.35 -4.71 10.19
CA TYR A 65 -15.02 -5.01 10.73
C TYR A 65 -14.06 -5.54 9.66
N GLU A 66 -14.51 -6.43 8.79
CA GLU A 66 -13.66 -7.01 7.74
C GLU A 66 -13.19 -5.95 6.72
N VAL A 67 -14.03 -4.95 6.44
CA VAL A 67 -13.67 -3.83 5.56
C VAL A 67 -12.63 -2.94 6.24
N MET A 68 -12.83 -2.62 7.52
CA MET A 68 -11.86 -1.84 8.30
C MET A 68 -10.52 -2.58 8.42
N ARG A 69 -10.56 -3.88 8.68
CA ARG A 69 -9.37 -4.73 8.77
C ARG A 69 -8.59 -4.75 7.45
N TRP A 70 -9.28 -4.94 6.33
CA TRP A 70 -8.68 -4.86 5.01
C TRP A 70 -8.07 -3.48 4.73
N PHE A 71 -8.77 -2.39 5.07
CA PHE A 71 -8.23 -1.03 4.95
C PHE A 71 -6.95 -0.86 5.75
N MET A 72 -6.94 -1.30 7.01
CA MET A 72 -5.75 -1.22 7.86
C MET A 72 -4.61 -2.11 7.38
N ASP A 73 -4.88 -3.28 6.79
CA ASP A 73 -3.87 -4.13 6.14
C ASP A 73 -3.21 -3.35 4.96
N GLN A 74 -3.98 -2.60 4.16
CA GLN A 74 -3.41 -1.75 3.09
C GLN A 74 -2.60 -0.57 3.63
N VAL A 75 -3.04 0.05 4.72
CA VAL A 75 -2.28 1.14 5.38
C VAL A 75 -0.96 0.61 5.92
N GLU A 76 -0.96 -0.58 6.54
CA GLU A 76 0.26 -1.23 7.03
C GLU A 76 1.24 -1.55 5.90
N GLU A 77 0.72 -2.03 4.75
CA GLU A 77 1.53 -2.26 3.55
C GLU A 77 2.18 -0.97 3.05
N GLU A 78 1.43 0.13 3.00
CA GLU A 78 1.97 1.43 2.57
C GLU A 78 3.04 1.93 3.54
N ILE A 79 2.80 1.87 4.86
CA ILE A 79 3.80 2.26 5.87
C ILE A 79 5.07 1.44 5.71
N ARG A 80 4.95 0.13 5.58
CA ARG A 80 6.10 -0.77 5.40
C ARG A 80 6.91 -0.38 4.17
N THR A 81 6.23 -0.14 3.05
CA THR A 81 6.87 0.19 1.78
C THR A 81 7.54 1.56 1.85
N SER A 82 6.83 2.58 2.32
CA SER A 82 7.35 3.93 2.58
C SER A 82 8.59 3.94 3.48
N ARG A 83 8.60 3.15 4.55
CA ARG A 83 9.76 3.03 5.45
C ARG A 83 10.89 2.17 4.88
N ALA A 84 10.61 1.28 3.93
CA ALA A 84 11.63 0.40 3.35
C ALA A 84 12.58 1.17 2.43
N TRP A 85 12.05 2.00 1.52
CA TRP A 85 12.90 2.70 0.56
C TRP A 85 13.78 3.78 1.19
N MET A 86 13.31 4.43 2.27
CA MET A 86 14.12 5.38 3.05
C MET A 86 15.34 4.74 3.75
N ARG A 87 15.45 3.40 3.77
CA ARG A 87 16.63 2.69 4.28
C ARG A 87 17.63 2.33 3.18
N LEU A 88 17.31 2.59 1.91
CA LEU A 88 18.21 2.35 0.79
C LEU A 88 19.33 3.41 0.75
N ARG A 89 20.32 3.16 -0.11
CA ARG A 89 21.37 4.14 -0.40
C ARG A 89 20.76 5.39 -1.07
N PRO A 90 21.27 6.61 -0.80
CA PRO A 90 20.69 7.85 -1.32
C PRO A 90 20.48 7.87 -2.83
N GLU A 91 21.36 7.25 -3.61
CA GLU A 91 21.24 7.21 -5.07
C GLU A 91 20.03 6.37 -5.53
N LEU A 92 19.63 5.37 -4.73
CA LEU A 92 18.47 4.51 -5.00
C LEU A 92 17.17 5.15 -4.52
N VAL A 93 17.24 5.94 -3.44
CA VAL A 93 16.11 6.69 -2.86
C VAL A 93 15.48 7.60 -3.92
N GLU A 94 16.28 8.37 -4.65
CA GLU A 94 15.80 9.24 -5.74
C GLU A 94 15.09 8.47 -6.87
N VAL A 95 15.61 7.28 -7.21
CA VAL A 95 15.02 6.43 -8.24
C VAL A 95 13.68 5.86 -7.75
N VAL A 96 13.59 5.38 -6.50
CA VAL A 96 12.33 4.90 -5.92
C VAL A 96 11.32 6.02 -5.85
N HIS A 97 11.72 7.19 -5.38
CA HIS A 97 10.86 8.35 -5.25
C HIS A 97 10.21 8.72 -6.59
N ARG A 98 11.02 8.85 -7.65
CA ARG A 98 10.52 9.08 -9.02
C ARG A 98 9.54 8.01 -9.48
N LEU A 99 9.91 6.74 -9.34
CA LEU A 99 9.09 5.60 -9.79
C LEU A 99 7.77 5.50 -9.04
N ARG A 100 7.78 5.76 -7.73
CA ARG A 100 6.57 5.76 -6.91
C ARG A 100 5.64 6.91 -7.29
N GLN A 101 6.17 8.09 -7.60
CA GLN A 101 5.34 9.18 -8.12
C GLN A 101 4.74 8.85 -9.50
N GLU A 102 5.54 8.30 -10.42
CA GLU A 102 5.08 7.98 -11.77
C GLU A 102 4.02 6.86 -11.80
N HIS A 103 4.18 5.86 -10.95
CA HIS A 103 3.28 4.71 -10.88
C HIS A 103 2.30 4.76 -9.72
N MET A 104 2.21 5.87 -8.97
CA MET A 104 1.33 5.98 -7.80
C MET A 104 1.58 4.86 -6.76
N GLY A 105 2.84 4.46 -6.55
CA GLY A 105 3.25 3.44 -5.59
C GLY A 105 2.87 1.99 -5.94
N ALA A 106 2.13 1.76 -7.04
CA ALA A 106 1.66 0.43 -7.44
C ALA A 106 1.71 0.25 -8.96
N VAL A 107 1.99 -0.97 -9.41
CA VAL A 107 2.00 -1.30 -10.84
C VAL A 107 1.06 -2.46 -11.08
N GLU A 108 0.22 -2.39 -12.12
CA GLU A 108 -0.65 -3.49 -12.55
C GLU A 108 0.20 -4.65 -13.12
N ASP A 109 -0.28 -5.89 -12.98
CA ASP A 109 0.50 -7.08 -13.33
C ASP A 109 0.90 -7.14 -14.82
N ASP A 110 0.04 -6.65 -15.70
CA ASP A 110 0.28 -6.58 -17.14
C ASP A 110 1.30 -5.48 -17.52
N ARG A 111 1.39 -4.43 -16.69
CA ARG A 111 2.34 -3.32 -16.87
C ARG A 111 3.68 -3.58 -16.18
N PHE A 112 3.71 -4.48 -15.19
CA PHE A 112 4.91 -4.78 -14.40
C PHE A 112 6.15 -5.16 -15.24
N PRO A 113 6.06 -5.98 -16.30
CA PRO A 113 7.23 -6.31 -17.12
C PRO A 113 7.90 -5.08 -17.74
N GLN A 114 7.13 -4.06 -18.12
CA GLN A 114 7.68 -2.82 -18.71
C GLN A 114 8.41 -1.99 -17.66
N VAL A 115 7.83 -1.85 -16.47
CA VAL A 115 8.45 -1.15 -15.35
C VAL A 115 9.71 -1.88 -14.87
N LEU A 116 9.70 -3.21 -14.86
CA LEU A 116 10.88 -4.01 -14.51
C LEU A 116 12.07 -3.72 -15.44
N GLU A 117 11.82 -3.59 -16.74
CA GLU A 117 12.87 -3.23 -17.72
C GLU A 117 13.39 -1.80 -17.51
N GLU A 118 12.51 -0.85 -17.17
CA GLU A 118 12.93 0.51 -16.83
C GLU A 118 13.82 0.53 -15.58
N VAL A 119 13.43 -0.20 -14.53
CA VAL A 119 14.21 -0.30 -13.30
C VAL A 119 15.57 -0.93 -13.60
N ARG A 120 15.63 -2.02 -14.38
CA ARG A 120 16.90 -2.65 -14.81
C ARG A 120 17.81 -1.70 -15.59
N ALA A 121 17.26 -0.76 -16.35
CA ALA A 121 18.05 0.25 -17.04
C ALA A 121 18.60 1.33 -16.09
N ALA A 122 17.93 1.58 -14.96
CA ALA A 122 18.26 2.63 -14.01
C ALA A 122 19.15 2.18 -12.85
N VAL A 123 19.09 0.91 -12.44
CA VAL A 123 19.82 0.39 -11.27
C VAL A 123 20.65 -0.86 -11.60
N PRO A 124 21.78 -1.08 -10.90
CA PRO A 124 22.53 -2.32 -11.02
C PRO A 124 21.69 -3.56 -10.66
N GLU A 125 21.93 -4.69 -11.34
CA GLU A 125 21.21 -5.95 -11.10
C GLU A 125 21.28 -6.42 -9.64
N ALA A 126 22.37 -6.10 -8.94
CA ALA A 126 22.55 -6.42 -7.53
C ALA A 126 21.56 -5.68 -6.60
N ASP A 127 21.10 -4.49 -7.01
CA ASP A 127 20.19 -3.64 -6.24
C ASP A 127 18.71 -3.87 -6.62
N LEU A 128 18.46 -4.53 -7.75
CA LEU A 128 17.12 -4.74 -8.33
C LEU A 128 16.12 -5.38 -7.34
N PRO A 129 16.44 -6.45 -6.60
CA PRO A 129 15.49 -7.05 -5.67
C PRO A 129 15.09 -6.12 -4.52
N ALA A 130 16.06 -5.37 -3.98
CA ALA A 130 15.81 -4.42 -2.89
C ALA A 130 14.98 -3.24 -3.39
N MET A 131 15.27 -2.75 -4.60
CA MET A 131 14.54 -1.68 -5.27
C MET A 131 13.07 -2.05 -5.52
N LEU A 132 12.80 -3.21 -6.12
CA LEU A 132 11.42 -3.63 -6.42
C LEU A 132 10.59 -3.89 -5.17
N ALA A 133 11.22 -4.48 -4.15
CA ALA A 133 10.56 -4.70 -2.87
C ALA A 133 10.23 -3.36 -2.18
N ALA A 134 11.14 -2.39 -2.25
CA ALA A 134 10.98 -1.10 -1.58
C ALA A 134 10.11 -0.11 -2.36
N ALA A 135 10.10 -0.16 -3.69
CA ALA A 135 9.31 0.74 -4.53
C ALA A 135 7.86 0.25 -4.66
N PHE A 136 7.68 -1.05 -4.89
CA PHE A 136 6.40 -1.62 -5.33
C PHE A 136 5.91 -2.81 -4.50
N GLY A 137 6.63 -3.19 -3.43
CA GLY A 137 6.27 -4.37 -2.64
C GLY A 137 6.34 -5.68 -3.45
N ARG A 138 7.15 -5.74 -4.51
CA ARG A 138 7.21 -6.86 -5.46
C ARG A 138 8.59 -7.50 -5.56
N ARG A 139 8.60 -8.77 -5.96
CA ARG A 139 9.81 -9.52 -6.33
C ARG A 139 10.13 -9.33 -7.83
N PRO A 140 11.37 -9.63 -8.26
CA PRO A 140 11.73 -9.59 -9.69
C PRO A 140 10.90 -10.50 -10.60
N ASP A 141 10.27 -11.55 -10.05
CA ASP A 141 9.34 -12.43 -10.78
C ASP A 141 7.92 -11.87 -10.89
N GLY A 142 7.66 -10.69 -10.33
CA GLY A 142 6.37 -9.99 -10.35
C GLY A 142 5.44 -10.35 -9.19
N THR A 143 5.77 -11.33 -8.36
CA THR A 143 4.96 -11.71 -7.20
C THR A 143 5.05 -10.68 -6.07
N THR A 144 3.96 -10.52 -5.32
CA THR A 144 3.92 -9.65 -4.13
C THR A 144 4.81 -10.21 -3.01
N MET A 145 5.43 -9.33 -2.22
CA MET A 145 6.33 -9.72 -1.13
C MET A 145 5.60 -10.51 -0.04
N ASP A 146 4.35 -10.15 0.22
CA ASP A 146 3.40 -10.94 1.01
C ASP A 146 2.68 -11.88 0.03
N GLY A 147 3.14 -13.14 -0.04
CA GLY A 147 2.38 -14.19 -0.75
C GLY A 147 0.96 -14.32 -0.19
N PRO A 148 0.05 -15.05 -0.86
CA PRO A 148 -1.33 -15.19 -0.40
C PRO A 148 -1.35 -15.57 1.08
N ARG A 149 -1.86 -14.64 1.92
CA ARG A 149 -1.94 -14.82 3.37
C ARG A 149 -2.71 -16.11 3.63
N ALA A 150 -2.00 -17.18 3.99
CA ALA A 150 -2.63 -18.46 4.26
C ALA A 150 -3.71 -18.24 5.33
N PRO A 151 -4.93 -18.79 5.17
CA PRO A 151 -5.96 -18.64 6.18
C PRO A 151 -5.40 -19.18 7.49
N ARG A 152 -5.44 -18.35 8.53
CA ARG A 152 -5.09 -18.74 9.90
C ARG A 152 -5.90 -20.00 10.23
N PRO A 153 -5.28 -21.09 10.71
CA PRO A 153 -6.03 -22.26 11.13
C PRO A 153 -7.02 -21.80 12.19
N ALA A 154 -8.30 -22.14 12.00
CA ALA A 154 -9.33 -21.89 12.99
C ALA A 154 -8.86 -22.52 14.30
N ASP A 155 -8.78 -21.73 15.37
CA ASP A 155 -8.51 -22.24 16.71
C ASP A 155 -9.47 -23.39 16.98
N ASP A 156 -8.88 -24.58 17.09
CA ASP A 156 -9.54 -25.79 17.52
C ASP A 156 -10.04 -25.52 18.94
N ARG A 157 -11.33 -25.22 19.07
CA ARG A 157 -11.98 -25.10 20.37
C ARG A 157 -11.90 -26.47 21.02
N GLY A 158 -10.92 -26.59 21.91
CA GLY A 158 -10.64 -27.78 22.69
C GLY A 158 -11.92 -28.40 23.25
N ALA A 159 -12.13 -29.65 22.88
CA ALA A 159 -12.90 -30.59 23.66
C ALA A 159 -12.13 -30.97 24.93
N GLY A 160 -12.84 -31.10 26.04
CA GLY A 160 -12.35 -31.61 27.33
C GLY A 160 -12.46 -30.54 28.41
N THR A 161 -13.24 -30.70 29.49
CA THR A 161 -13.85 -31.88 30.12
C THR A 161 -15.10 -31.47 30.88
#